data_AF-A0A4R8DLG1-F1
#
_entry.id   AF-A0A4R8DLG1-F1
#
_cell.length_a   1.000
_cell.length_b   1.000
_cell.length_c   1.000
_cell.angle_alpha   90.00
_cell.angle_beta   90.00
_cell.angle_gamma   90.00
#
_symmetry.space_group_name_H-M   'P 1'
#
loop_
_entity.id
_entity.type
_entity.pdbx_description
1 polymer ?
#
loop_
_entity_poly.entity_id
_entity_poly.type
_entity_poly.pdbx_seq_one_letter_code
_entity_poly.pdbx_strand_id
1 'polypeptide(L)'
;MSKSSASHRRIILAGANPGLRLFDEHGKVTAYASIWMVDWSIRGSGTAVVLWFDGIVRVVSEDVDLASWLEQYFVRSFLEVQGLPWHEPAVERDLVQVSMNLADGLSAKAADIQIEMSGVLDRRLFATDNFQLADGNHSLSLVIAPVRSATVSIGGASVPGFVQVDGSPDKPGSSAFLTTAEVWQR
;
A
#
# COMPACT_ATOMS: atom_id res chain seq x y z
N MET A 1 9.98 -13.67 -32.56
CA MET A 1 9.66 -12.49 -31.72
C MET A 1 8.15 -12.35 -31.67
N SER A 2 7.51 -12.86 -30.61
CA SER A 2 6.06 -12.74 -30.43
C SER A 2 5.75 -11.32 -29.93
N LYS A 3 4.97 -10.55 -30.69
CA LYS A 3 4.38 -9.30 -30.21
C LYS A 3 3.34 -9.69 -29.15
N SER A 4 3.73 -9.64 -27.88
CA SER A 4 2.84 -9.88 -26.75
C SER A 4 1.72 -8.84 -26.74
N SER A 5 0.50 -9.31 -26.49
CA SER A 5 -0.80 -8.66 -26.68
C SER A 5 -1.13 -7.59 -25.63
N ALA A 6 -0.28 -6.57 -25.49
CA ALA A 6 -0.56 -5.45 -24.59
C ALA A 6 -1.80 -4.62 -24.99
N SER A 7 -2.36 -4.80 -26.20
CA SER A 7 -3.39 -3.91 -26.76
C SER A 7 -4.84 -4.20 -26.32
N HIS A 8 -5.10 -5.12 -25.38
CA HIS A 8 -6.48 -5.48 -24.98
C HIS A 8 -6.78 -5.41 -23.48
N ARG A 9 -5.78 -5.17 -22.61
CA ARG A 9 -6.03 -5.09 -21.17
C ARG A 9 -6.72 -3.79 -20.81
N ARG A 10 -7.81 -3.88 -20.05
CA ARG A 10 -8.59 -2.72 -19.61
C ARG A 10 -8.03 -2.20 -18.30
N ILE A 11 -7.79 -0.90 -18.22
CA ILE A 11 -7.41 -0.23 -16.98
C ILE A 11 -8.55 -0.42 -15.97
N ILE A 12 -8.21 -0.80 -14.73
CA ILE A 12 -9.17 -0.97 -13.64
C ILE A 12 -8.95 0.00 -12.49
N LEU A 13 -7.72 0.49 -12.32
CA LEU A 13 -7.33 1.44 -11.28
C LEU A 13 -6.13 2.26 -11.76
N ALA A 14 -6.16 3.55 -11.47
CA ALA A 14 -5.02 4.47 -11.56
C ALA A 14 -4.91 5.28 -10.26
N GLY A 15 -3.69 5.46 -9.75
CA GLY A 15 -3.45 6.24 -8.54
C GLY A 15 -2.11 5.95 -7.87
N ALA A 16 -2.16 5.69 -6.57
CA ALA A 16 -1.03 5.38 -5.72
C ALA A 16 -1.44 4.50 -4.53
N ASN A 17 -0.52 3.65 -4.10
CA ASN A 17 -0.63 2.78 -2.94
C ASN A 17 0.71 2.62 -2.17
N PRO A 18 1.20 3.68 -1.49
CA PRO A 18 2.24 3.54 -0.48
C PRO A 18 1.93 2.44 0.53
N GLY A 19 2.94 1.67 0.88
CA GLY A 19 2.82 0.54 1.78
C GLY A 19 3.93 0.51 2.82
N LEU A 20 3.64 -0.07 3.99
CA LEU A 20 4.65 -0.34 5.01
C LEU A 20 4.38 -1.64 5.76
N ARG A 21 5.46 -2.24 6.25
CA ARG A 21 5.47 -3.21 7.34
C ARG A 21 6.43 -2.73 8.42
N LEU A 22 6.01 -2.86 9.67
CA LEU A 22 6.86 -2.69 10.84
C LEU A 22 7.21 -4.06 11.41
N PHE A 23 8.43 -4.18 11.92
CA PHE A 23 8.95 -5.39 12.52
C PHE A 23 9.46 -5.14 13.92
N ASP A 24 9.31 -6.11 14.81
CA ASP A 24 10.02 -6.12 16.09
C ASP A 24 11.50 -6.51 15.91
N GLU A 25 12.24 -6.49 17.03
CA GLU A 25 13.65 -6.88 17.10
C GLU A 25 13.92 -8.34 16.73
N HIS A 26 12.89 -9.19 16.70
CA HIS A 26 12.98 -10.60 16.29
C HIS A 26 12.55 -10.82 14.83
N GLY A 27 12.20 -9.76 14.10
CA GLY A 27 11.77 -9.83 12.71
C GLY A 27 10.33 -10.30 12.54
N LYS A 28 9.50 -10.28 13.59
CA LYS A 28 8.06 -10.52 13.48
C LYS A 28 7.35 -9.24 13.05
N VAL A 29 6.43 -9.34 12.10
CA VAL A 29 5.59 -8.22 11.68
C VAL A 29 4.71 -7.76 12.84
N THR A 30 4.81 -6.48 13.21
CA THR A 30 3.99 -5.85 14.25
C THR A 30 2.83 -5.07 13.66
N ALA A 31 3.00 -4.51 12.47
CA ALA A 31 1.94 -3.81 11.74
C ALA A 31 2.17 -3.83 10.23
N TYR A 32 1.08 -3.68 9.49
CA TYR A 32 1.08 -3.44 8.05
C TYR A 32 0.11 -2.31 7.73
N ALA A 33 0.47 -1.41 6.80
CA ALA A 33 -0.48 -0.45 6.26
C ALA A 33 -0.35 -0.32 4.73
N SER A 34 -1.50 -0.15 4.06
CA SER A 34 -1.65 0.19 2.65
C SER A 34 -2.43 1.51 2.58
N ILE A 35 -1.83 2.55 2.01
CA ILE A 35 -2.40 3.90 1.94
C ILE A 35 -2.74 4.19 0.49
N TRP A 36 -4.03 4.27 0.17
CA TRP A 36 -4.51 4.44 -1.19
C TRP A 36 -4.85 5.89 -1.48
N MET A 37 -4.41 6.37 -2.64
CA MET A 37 -4.88 7.59 -3.29
C MET A 37 -5.31 7.19 -4.70
N VAL A 38 -6.61 6.95 -4.88
CA VAL A 38 -7.18 6.47 -6.14
C VAL A 38 -7.63 7.68 -6.95
N ASP A 39 -6.94 7.97 -8.04
CA ASP A 39 -7.31 9.02 -8.98
C ASP A 39 -8.54 8.59 -9.82
N TRP A 40 -8.56 7.31 -10.21
CA TRP A 40 -9.65 6.71 -10.96
C TRP A 40 -9.70 5.20 -10.77
N SER A 41 -10.89 4.62 -10.67
CA SER A 41 -11.08 3.17 -10.78
C SER A 41 -12.48 2.83 -11.28
N ILE A 42 -12.70 1.56 -11.60
CA ILE A 42 -14.03 1.02 -11.91
C ILE A 42 -15.01 1.07 -10.71
N ARG A 43 -14.53 1.41 -9.52
CA ARG A 43 -15.30 1.55 -8.28
C ARG A 43 -15.32 2.99 -7.74
N GLY A 44 -14.87 3.97 -8.53
CA GLY A 44 -14.78 5.37 -8.09
C GLY A 44 -13.36 5.80 -7.72
N SER A 45 -13.24 6.98 -7.14
CA SER A 45 -11.98 7.60 -6.71
C SER A 45 -12.07 7.99 -5.24
N GLY A 46 -10.92 8.21 -4.60
CA GLY A 46 -10.86 8.58 -3.19
C GLY A 46 -9.62 8.07 -2.49
N THR A 47 -9.57 8.27 -1.18
CA THR A 47 -8.47 7.83 -0.32
C THR A 47 -8.92 6.75 0.65
N ALA A 48 -8.03 5.81 0.98
CA ALA A 48 -8.32 4.77 1.96
C ALA A 48 -7.05 4.37 2.71
N VAL A 49 -7.21 3.94 3.97
CA VAL A 49 -6.14 3.26 4.72
C VAL A 49 -6.62 1.86 5.07
N VAL A 50 -5.84 0.85 4.69
CA VAL A 50 -5.99 -0.52 5.18
C VAL A 50 -4.86 -0.77 6.16
N LEU A 51 -5.17 -0.94 7.43
CA LEU A 51 -4.22 -1.17 8.52
C LEU A 51 -4.46 -2.56 9.10
N TRP A 52 -3.40 -3.34 9.26
CA TRP A 52 -3.39 -4.51 10.13
C TRP A 52 -2.52 -4.22 11.35
N PHE A 53 -3.07 -4.43 12.55
CA PHE A 53 -2.34 -4.33 13.82
C PHE A 53 -2.96 -5.28 14.84
N ASP A 54 -2.12 -6.08 15.50
CA ASP A 54 -2.53 -7.05 16.53
C ASP A 54 -3.69 -7.97 16.11
N GLY A 55 -3.64 -8.47 14.88
CA GLY A 55 -4.67 -9.35 14.32
C GLY A 55 -5.95 -8.63 13.87
N ILE A 56 -6.09 -7.33 14.11
CA ILE A 56 -7.25 -6.54 13.68
C ILE A 56 -6.92 -5.87 12.35
N VAL A 57 -7.80 -6.05 11.36
CA VAL A 57 -7.77 -5.31 10.10
C VAL A 57 -8.77 -4.15 10.21
N ARG A 58 -8.31 -2.92 10.04
CA ARG A 58 -9.14 -1.72 9.94
C ARG A 58 -9.06 -1.17 8.52
N VAL A 59 -10.20 -0.78 7.97
CA VAL A 59 -10.32 -0.21 6.63
C VAL A 59 -11.06 1.12 6.77
N VAL A 60 -10.36 2.23 6.58
CA VAL A 60 -10.89 3.58 6.81
C VAL A 60 -10.98 4.33 5.49
N SER A 61 -12.13 4.92 5.18
CA SER A 61 -12.35 5.80 4.01
C SER A 61 -13.69 6.55 4.11
N GLU A 62 -13.85 7.68 3.40
CA GLU A 62 -15.16 8.29 3.20
C GLU A 62 -16.06 7.40 2.33
N ASP A 63 -15.46 6.68 1.38
CA ASP A 63 -16.12 5.70 0.51
C ASP A 63 -15.78 4.27 0.95
N VAL A 64 -16.63 3.73 1.80
CA VAL A 64 -16.49 2.37 2.36
C VAL A 64 -16.62 1.27 1.30
N ASP A 65 -17.31 1.52 0.17
CA ASP A 65 -17.48 0.53 -0.90
C ASP A 65 -16.21 0.45 -1.75
N LEU A 66 -15.58 1.59 -2.03
CA LEU A 66 -14.26 1.66 -2.64
C LEU A 66 -13.23 0.98 -1.71
N ALA A 67 -13.20 1.33 -0.44
CA ALA A 67 -12.20 0.83 0.50
C ALA A 67 -12.31 -0.68 0.75
N SER A 68 -13.54 -1.20 0.88
CA SER A 68 -13.78 -2.65 0.99
C SER A 68 -13.32 -3.38 -0.28
N TRP A 69 -13.55 -2.81 -1.47
CA TRP A 69 -13.05 -3.39 -2.71
C TRP A 69 -11.52 -3.36 -2.79
N LEU A 70 -10.86 -2.27 -2.40
CA LEU A 70 -9.40 -2.18 -2.38
C LEU A 70 -8.78 -3.25 -1.48
N GLU A 71 -9.33 -3.43 -0.28
CA GLU A 71 -8.90 -4.46 0.65
C GLU A 71 -9.08 -5.87 0.06
N GLN A 72 -10.29 -6.18 -0.41
CA GLN A 72 -10.65 -7.54 -0.81
C GLN A 72 -9.97 -7.95 -2.12
N TYR A 73 -9.90 -7.03 -3.08
CA TYR A 73 -9.45 -7.32 -4.44
C TYR A 73 -7.93 -7.21 -4.59
N PHE A 74 -7.30 -6.23 -3.93
CA PHE A 74 -5.86 -6.00 -4.04
C PHE A 74 -5.10 -6.45 -2.80
N VAL A 75 -5.37 -5.84 -1.64
CA VAL A 75 -4.50 -5.97 -0.45
C VAL A 75 -4.32 -7.41 -0.01
N ARG A 76 -5.39 -8.21 0.00
CA ARG A 76 -5.33 -9.65 0.36
C ARG A 76 -4.42 -10.49 -0.53
N SER A 77 -4.08 -10.01 -1.73
CA SER A 77 -3.23 -10.70 -2.69
C SER A 77 -1.75 -10.26 -2.61
N PHE A 78 -1.43 -9.26 -1.80
CA PHE A 78 -0.08 -8.73 -1.67
C PHE A 78 0.83 -9.65 -0.86
N LEU A 79 2.11 -9.71 -1.24
CA LEU A 79 3.11 -10.51 -0.54
C LEU A 79 3.35 -9.99 0.89
N GLU A 80 3.15 -8.69 1.08
CA GLU A 80 3.32 -7.98 2.34
C GLU A 80 2.42 -8.53 3.44
N VAL A 81 1.23 -9.02 3.10
CA VAL A 81 0.25 -9.53 4.07
C VAL A 81 0.24 -11.05 4.20
N GLN A 82 1.05 -11.76 3.39
CA GLN A 82 1.10 -13.22 3.44
C GLN A 82 1.57 -13.71 4.82
N GLY A 83 0.82 -14.67 5.37
CA GLY A 83 1.11 -15.26 6.67
C GLY A 83 0.59 -14.45 7.87
N LEU A 84 0.04 -13.26 7.67
CA LEU A 84 -0.64 -12.52 8.73
C LEU A 84 -2.04 -13.11 9.00
N PRO A 85 -2.50 -13.18 10.26
CA PRO A 85 -3.88 -13.51 10.57
C PRO A 85 -4.78 -12.39 10.07
N TRP A 86 -5.44 -12.63 8.93
CA TRP A 86 -6.23 -11.63 8.22
C TRP A 86 -7.72 -11.94 8.37
N HIS A 87 -8.31 -11.41 9.43
CA HIS A 87 -9.74 -11.58 9.73
C HIS A 87 -10.63 -10.66 8.89
N GLU A 88 -11.94 -10.70 9.13
CA GLU A 88 -12.88 -9.78 8.50
C GLU A 88 -12.55 -8.34 8.93
N PRO A 89 -12.43 -7.38 8.00
CA PRO A 89 -12.05 -6.02 8.33
C PRO A 89 -13.15 -5.28 9.10
N ALA A 90 -12.74 -4.50 10.09
CA ALA A 90 -13.55 -3.42 10.64
C ALA A 90 -13.53 -2.25 9.66
N VAL A 91 -14.62 -2.08 8.90
CA VAL A 91 -14.76 -0.99 7.94
C VAL A 91 -15.34 0.24 8.63
N GLU A 92 -14.63 1.36 8.55
CA GLU A 92 -14.96 2.62 9.21
C GLU A 92 -15.11 3.73 8.17
N ARG A 93 -16.21 4.49 8.28
CA ARG A 93 -16.40 5.68 7.45
C ARG A 93 -15.79 6.89 8.15
N ASP A 94 -14.68 7.40 7.62
CA ASP A 94 -14.02 8.61 8.10
C ASP A 94 -13.16 9.26 7.00
N LEU A 95 -12.84 10.55 7.15
CA LEU A 95 -11.96 11.28 6.26
C LEU A 95 -10.53 10.70 6.31
N VAL A 96 -9.97 10.46 5.13
CA VAL A 96 -8.58 10.06 4.97
C VAL A 96 -7.80 11.17 4.28
N GLN A 97 -6.94 11.84 5.03
CA GLN A 97 -6.07 12.89 4.52
C GLN A 97 -4.69 12.32 4.23
N VAL A 98 -4.19 12.51 3.02
CA VAL A 98 -2.85 12.05 2.62
C VAL A 98 -2.09 13.21 1.98
N SER A 99 -0.85 13.41 2.40
CA SER A 99 0.12 14.28 1.75
C SER A 99 1.35 13.46 1.42
N MET A 100 1.70 13.36 0.14
CA MET A 100 2.83 12.57 -0.32
C MET A 100 3.67 13.35 -1.32
N ASN A 101 4.99 13.26 -1.16
CA ASN A 101 5.98 13.74 -2.11
C ASN A 101 7.09 12.70 -2.23
N LEU A 102 7.40 12.26 -3.45
CA LEU A 102 8.52 11.34 -3.70
C LEU A 102 9.89 11.92 -3.32
N ALA A 103 10.02 13.22 -3.09
CA ALA A 103 11.24 13.84 -2.55
C ALA A 103 11.37 13.60 -1.03
N ASP A 104 10.27 13.77 -0.30
CA ASP A 104 10.31 13.97 1.16
C ASP A 104 9.77 12.77 1.93
N GLY A 105 8.64 12.19 1.50
CA GLY A 105 7.92 11.21 2.29
C GLY A 105 6.40 11.24 2.11
N LEU A 106 5.70 10.74 3.13
CA LEU A 106 4.25 10.73 3.24
C LEU A 106 3.81 10.99 4.67
N SER A 107 2.74 11.76 4.83
CA SER A 107 1.93 11.86 6.04
C SER A 107 0.49 11.48 5.71
N ALA A 108 -0.12 10.61 6.50
CA ALA A 108 -1.53 10.25 6.39
C ALA A 108 -2.24 10.27 7.74
N LYS A 109 -3.51 10.67 7.72
CA LYS A 109 -4.43 10.64 8.87
C LYS A 109 -5.75 10.01 8.46
N ALA A 110 -6.23 9.07 9.26
CA ALA A 110 -7.47 8.34 9.03
C ALA A 110 -8.07 7.94 10.38
N ALA A 111 -9.22 8.50 10.78
CA ALA A 111 -9.76 8.35 12.12
C ALA A 111 -8.71 8.69 13.21
N ASP A 112 -8.40 7.75 14.09
CA ASP A 112 -7.37 7.85 15.13
C ASP A 112 -5.99 7.31 14.68
N ILE A 113 -5.82 6.97 13.41
CA ILE A 113 -4.59 6.47 12.80
C ILE A 113 -3.80 7.64 12.23
N GLN A 114 -2.50 7.72 12.56
CA GLN A 114 -1.55 8.58 11.88
C GLN A 114 -0.36 7.76 11.36
N ILE A 115 0.05 8.02 10.13
CA ILE A 115 1.17 7.35 9.47
C ILE A 115 2.13 8.40 8.95
N GLU A 116 3.42 8.24 9.24
CA GLU A 116 4.49 9.09 8.71
C GLU A 116 5.54 8.20 8.05
N MET A 117 6.05 8.60 6.90
CA MET A 117 7.07 7.89 6.13
C MET A 117 8.10 8.89 5.62
N SER A 118 9.39 8.61 5.77
CA SER A 118 10.44 9.57 5.40
C SER A 118 11.78 8.93 5.07
N GLY A 119 12.68 9.74 4.51
CA GLY A 119 14.03 9.31 4.12
C GLY A 119 14.00 8.44 2.87
N VAL A 120 13.42 8.97 1.80
CA VAL A 120 13.35 8.30 0.50
C VAL A 120 14.75 7.91 0.00
N LEU A 121 14.92 6.63 -0.32
CA LEU A 121 16.21 6.02 -0.66
C LEU A 121 16.48 6.01 -2.17
N ASP A 122 15.43 5.84 -2.99
CA ASP A 122 15.54 5.68 -4.45
C ASP A 122 14.17 6.01 -5.11
N ARG A 123 14.12 6.13 -6.45
CA ARG A 123 12.89 6.19 -7.25
C ARG A 123 13.09 5.39 -8.52
N ARG A 124 12.24 4.40 -8.76
CA ARG A 124 12.36 3.53 -9.94
C ARG A 124 11.02 3.07 -10.46
N LEU A 125 10.99 2.78 -11.76
CA LEU A 125 9.85 2.13 -12.40
C LEU A 125 9.80 0.66 -11.98
N PHE A 126 8.62 0.19 -11.60
CA PHE A 126 8.28 -1.21 -11.50
C PHE A 126 7.18 -1.51 -12.52
N ALA A 127 7.30 -2.63 -13.23
CA ALA A 127 6.27 -3.12 -14.13
C ALA A 127 6.26 -4.64 -14.16
N THR A 128 5.06 -5.24 -14.18
CA THR A 128 4.85 -6.67 -14.37
C THR A 128 3.56 -6.91 -15.15
N ASP A 129 3.54 -7.96 -15.96
CA ASP A 129 2.36 -8.42 -16.69
C ASP A 129 1.63 -9.58 -16.01
N ASN A 130 2.15 -10.06 -14.88
CA ASN A 130 1.74 -11.30 -14.22
C ASN A 130 1.60 -11.09 -12.71
N PHE A 131 0.89 -10.04 -12.29
CA PHE A 131 0.51 -9.87 -10.90
C PHE A 131 -0.77 -10.66 -10.63
N GLN A 132 -0.73 -11.61 -9.70
CA GLN A 132 -1.90 -12.41 -9.35
C GLN A 132 -2.78 -11.66 -8.35
N LEU A 133 -4.03 -11.36 -8.74
CA LEU A 133 -5.10 -10.90 -7.85
C LEU A 133 -6.16 -11.99 -7.71
N ALA A 134 -7.21 -11.71 -6.93
CA ALA A 134 -8.26 -12.67 -6.56
C ALA A 134 -8.95 -13.35 -7.76
N ASP A 135 -9.12 -12.65 -8.88
CA ASP A 135 -9.83 -13.12 -10.08
C ASP A 135 -8.92 -13.41 -11.28
N GLY A 136 -7.58 -13.32 -11.13
CA GLY A 136 -6.64 -13.68 -12.19
C GLY A 136 -5.40 -12.81 -12.29
N ASN A 137 -4.70 -12.97 -13.41
CA ASN A 137 -3.49 -12.21 -13.73
C ASN A 137 -3.82 -10.80 -14.21
N HIS A 138 -3.07 -9.84 -13.68
CA HIS A 138 -3.15 -8.41 -13.98
C HIS A 138 -1.78 -7.88 -14.40
N SER A 139 -1.77 -6.81 -15.21
CA SER A 139 -0.58 -5.96 -15.26
C SER A 139 -0.63 -4.87 -14.20
N LEU A 140 0.55 -4.53 -13.70
CA LEU A 140 0.82 -3.43 -12.80
C LEU A 140 2.02 -2.66 -13.32
N SER A 141 1.91 -1.33 -13.39
CA SER A 141 3.05 -0.43 -13.53
C SER A 141 2.95 0.69 -12.51
N LEU A 142 4.06 1.05 -11.87
CA LEU A 142 4.13 2.13 -10.89
C LEU A 142 5.54 2.68 -10.75
N VAL A 143 5.66 3.89 -10.21
CA VAL A 143 6.90 4.40 -9.63
C VAL A 143 6.93 3.99 -8.16
N ILE A 144 7.99 3.31 -7.74
CA ILE A 144 8.22 2.92 -6.34
C ILE A 144 9.42 3.67 -5.77
N ALA A 145 9.30 4.10 -4.52
CA ALA A 145 10.32 4.82 -3.79
C ALA A 145 10.46 4.24 -2.37
N PRO A 146 11.41 3.32 -2.12
CA PRO A 146 11.65 2.78 -0.79
C PRO A 146 12.07 3.89 0.18
N VAL A 147 11.62 3.81 1.43
CA VAL A 147 11.91 4.80 2.47
C VAL A 147 12.69 4.19 3.63
N ARG A 148 13.46 5.01 4.35
CA ARG A 148 14.28 4.56 5.48
C ARG A 148 13.48 4.36 6.76
N SER A 149 12.44 5.16 6.95
CA SER A 149 11.69 5.21 8.21
C SER A 149 10.20 5.30 7.93
N ALA A 150 9.42 4.67 8.80
CA ALA A 150 7.99 4.83 8.87
C ALA A 150 7.51 4.64 10.32
N THR A 151 6.48 5.35 10.71
CA THR A 151 5.80 5.21 11.99
C THR A 151 4.30 5.09 11.79
N VAL A 152 3.65 4.36 12.69
CA VAL A 152 2.19 4.30 12.81
C VAL A 152 1.84 4.63 14.25
N SER A 153 0.84 5.47 14.46
CA SER A 153 0.22 5.68 15.77
C SER A 153 -1.29 5.51 15.70
N ILE A 154 -1.87 4.98 16.78
CA ILE A 154 -3.30 4.72 16.94
C ILE A 154 -3.72 5.35 18.26
N GLY A 155 -4.71 6.25 18.24
CA GLY A 155 -5.14 6.99 19.44
C GLY A 155 -4.01 7.80 20.09
N GLY A 156 -3.01 8.21 19.31
CA GLY A 156 -1.81 8.91 19.78
C GLY A 156 -0.72 8.00 20.36
N ALA A 157 -0.96 6.70 20.53
CA ALA A 157 0.06 5.74 20.96
C ALA A 157 0.83 5.20 19.76
N SER A 158 2.16 5.17 19.84
CA SER A 158 2.99 4.58 18.79
C SER A 158 2.79 3.07 18.73
N VAL A 159 2.56 2.56 17.54
CA VAL A 159 2.65 1.13 17.24
C VAL A 159 4.12 0.71 17.31
N PRO A 160 4.46 -0.41 17.99
CA PRO A 160 5.83 -0.87 18.10
C PRO A 160 6.38 -1.39 16.78
N GLY A 161 7.70 -1.27 16.61
CA GLY A 161 8.44 -1.84 15.49
C GLY A 161 9.12 -0.79 14.61
N PHE A 162 9.91 -1.28 13.66
CA PHE A 162 10.72 -0.46 12.77
C PHE A 162 10.70 -1.00 11.35
N VAL A 163 11.04 -0.12 10.41
CA VAL A 163 11.25 -0.47 9.00
C VAL A 163 12.53 -1.27 8.87
N GLN A 164 12.44 -2.42 8.21
CA GLN A 164 13.60 -3.15 7.71
C GLN A 164 14.01 -2.59 6.34
N VAL A 165 15.28 -2.20 6.22
CA VAL A 165 15.92 -1.76 4.97
C VAL A 165 16.93 -2.82 4.57
N ASP A 166 16.88 -3.25 3.31
CA ASP A 166 17.73 -4.28 2.73
C ASP A 166 18.22 -3.88 1.32
N GLY A 167 18.77 -4.84 0.57
CA GLY A 167 19.29 -4.59 -0.77
C GLY A 167 20.71 -4.03 -0.81
N SER A 168 21.13 -3.55 -1.98
CA SER A 168 22.46 -2.94 -2.20
C SER A 168 22.37 -1.42 -2.16
N PRO A 169 23.51 -0.70 -1.98
CA PRO A 169 23.54 0.75 -2.05
C PRO A 169 22.94 1.33 -3.35
N ASP A 170 23.14 0.65 -4.48
CA ASP A 170 22.64 1.08 -5.80
C ASP A 170 21.17 0.69 -6.06
N LYS A 171 20.63 -0.24 -5.27
CA LYS A 171 19.25 -0.71 -5.38
C LYS A 171 18.71 -1.05 -3.99
N PRO A 172 18.47 -0.05 -3.15
CA PRO A 172 17.98 -0.28 -1.81
C PRO A 172 16.56 -0.88 -1.87
N GLY A 173 16.30 -1.81 -0.97
CA GLY A 173 14.98 -2.31 -0.65
C GLY A 173 14.54 -1.81 0.72
N SER A 174 13.24 -1.79 0.93
CA SER A 174 12.66 -1.40 2.20
C SER A 174 11.30 -2.05 2.35
N SER A 175 10.98 -2.41 3.58
CA SER A 175 9.65 -2.82 3.99
C SER A 175 8.63 -1.68 4.07
N ALA A 176 9.08 -0.44 3.85
CA ALA A 176 8.24 0.73 3.68
C ALA A 176 8.59 1.44 2.37
N PHE A 177 7.58 1.82 1.61
CA PHE A 177 7.75 2.41 0.28
C PHE A 177 6.60 3.32 -0.08
N LEU A 178 6.91 4.38 -0.82
CA LEU A 178 5.90 5.17 -1.53
C LEU A 178 5.68 4.54 -2.90
N THR A 179 4.46 4.59 -3.42
CA THR A 179 4.17 4.37 -4.84
C THR A 179 3.38 5.52 -5.42
N THR A 180 3.50 5.76 -6.73
CA THR A 180 2.64 6.67 -7.49
C THR A 180 2.67 6.31 -8.97
N ALA A 181 1.86 6.99 -9.78
CA ALA A 181 1.65 6.65 -11.19
C ALA A 181 1.31 5.16 -11.36
N GLU A 182 0.58 4.62 -10.39
CA GLU A 182 0.20 3.22 -10.30
C GLU A 182 -0.97 2.98 -11.23
N VAL A 183 -0.83 2.01 -12.14
CA VAL A 183 -1.85 1.64 -13.12
C VAL A 183 -2.00 0.13 -13.12
N TRP A 184 -3.23 -0.32 -12.89
CA TRP A 184 -3.63 -1.71 -12.91
C TRP A 184 -4.49 -2.00 -14.13
N GLN A 185 -4.26 -3.15 -14.77
CA GLN A 185 -5.05 -3.58 -15.92
C GLN A 185 -5.38 -5.07 -15.87
N ARG A 186 -6.54 -5.44 -16.41
CA ARG A 186 -7.03 -6.81 -16.56
C ARG A 186 -7.25 -7.18 -18.02
#